data_AF-A0A930DLP2-F1
#
_entry.id   AF-A0A930DLP2-F1
#
_cell.length_a   1.000
_cell.length_b   1.000
_cell.length_c   1.000
_cell.angle_alpha   90.00
_cell.angle_beta   90.00
_cell.angle_gamma   90.00
#
_symmetry.space_group_name_H-M   'P 1'
#
loop_
_entity.id
_entity.type
_entity.pdbx_description
1 polymer ?
#
loop_
_entity_poly.entity_id
_entity_poly.type
_entity_poly.pdbx_seq_one_letter_code
_entity_poly.pdbx_strand_id
1 'polypeptide(L)' 'MKRGIAIFTLILFCLALIALLFLAFTGGKKEYMLALLFCVMILPSLFYVYQWITRLIKKD' A
#
# COMPACT_ATOMS: atom_id res chain seq x y z
N MET A 1 -18.03 -5.10 6.04
CA MET A 1 -17.41 -4.59 4.78
C MET A 1 -16.26 -3.61 5.03
N LYS A 2 -16.45 -2.51 5.78
CA LYS A 2 -15.40 -1.50 6.09
C LYS A 2 -14.09 -2.10 6.68
N ARG A 3 -14.20 -3.09 7.58
CA ARG A 3 -13.03 -3.76 8.21
C ARG A 3 -12.27 -4.68 7.26
N GLY A 4 -12.96 -5.38 6.36
CA GLY A 4 -12.34 -6.29 5.39
C GLY A 4 -11.47 -5.54 4.37
N ILE A 5 -11.95 -4.37 3.92
CA ILE A 5 -11.22 -3.51 2.99
C ILE A 5 -9.95 -2.95 3.66
N ALA A 6 -10.03 -2.51 4.92
CA ALA A 6 -8.87 -2.03 5.67
C ALA A 6 -7.83 -3.13 5.94
N ILE A 7 -8.28 -4.34 6.30
CA ILE A 7 -7.39 -5.50 6.51
C ILE A 7 -6.71 -5.87 5.19
N PHE A 8 -7.43 -5.84 4.07
CA PHE A 8 -6.87 -6.12 2.75
C PHE A 8 -5.78 -5.10 2.36
N THR A 9 -5.97 -3.81 2.63
CA THR A 9 -4.92 -2.79 2.44
C THR A 9 -3.69 -3.09 3.27
N LEU A 10 -3.90 -3.46 4.52
CA LEU A 10 -2.82 -3.68 5.48
C LEU A 10 -1.97 -4.86 5.03
N ILE A 11 -2.60 -5.92 4.52
CA ILE A 11 -1.93 -7.08 3.93
C ILE A 11 -1.15 -6.67 2.67
N LEU A 12 -1.76 -5.90 1.76
CA LEU A 12 -1.09 -5.40 0.56
C LEU A 12 0.14 -4.53 0.89
N PHE A 13 0.02 -3.69 1.90
CA PHE A 13 1.10 -2.84 2.39
C PHE A 13 2.23 -3.67 3.00
N CYS A 14 1.91 -4.67 3.83
CA CYS A 14 2.90 -5.60 4.37
C CYS A 14 3.63 -6.37 3.27
N LEU A 15 2.92 -6.85 2.24
CA LEU A 15 3.54 -7.53 1.10
C LEU A 15 4.48 -6.60 0.32
N ALA A 16 4.08 -5.35 0.11
CA ALA A 16 4.93 -4.34 -0.53
C ALA A 16 6.21 -4.07 0.28
N LEU A 17 6.11 -3.99 1.61
CA LEU A 17 7.28 -3.86 2.49
C LEU A 17 8.21 -5.08 2.45
N ILE A 18 7.65 -6.29 2.42
CA ILE A 18 8.44 -7.54 2.32
C ILE A 18 9.18 -7.57 0.97
N ALA A 19 8.52 -7.21 -0.13
CA ALA A 19 9.16 -7.11 -1.44
C ALA A 19 10.27 -6.06 -1.47
N LEU A 20 10.09 -4.94 -0.76
CA LEU A 20 11.10 -3.89 -0.61
C LEU A 20 12.32 -4.38 0.16
N LEU A 21 12.11 -5.08 1.28
CA LEU A 21 13.18 -5.72 2.05
C LEU A 21 13.92 -6.76 1.20
N PHE A 22 13.19 -7.63 0.50
CA PHE A 22 13.79 -8.66 -0.36
C PHE A 22 14.67 -8.03 -1.44
N LEU A 23 14.18 -6.97 -2.10
CA LEU A 23 14.92 -6.26 -3.13
C LEU A 23 16.14 -5.51 -2.59
N ALA A 24 16.02 -4.93 -1.38
CA ALA A 24 17.12 -4.25 -0.70
C ALA A 24 18.25 -5.23 -0.31
N PHE A 25 17.90 -6.44 0.15
CA PHE A 25 18.89 -7.46 0.53
C PHE A 25 19.48 -8.21 -0.66
N THR A 26 18.74 -8.38 -1.76
CA THR A 26 19.24 -9.05 -2.98
C THR A 26 20.05 -8.14 -3.90
N GLY A 27 20.12 -6.84 -3.59
CA GLY A 27 20.87 -5.88 -4.41
C GLY A 27 20.25 -5.67 -5.80
N GLY A 28 18.93 -5.81 -5.91
CA GLY A 28 18.20 -5.64 -7.17
C GLY A 28 18.39 -4.25 -7.79
N LYS A 29 18.16 -4.13 -9.10
CA LYS A 29 18.40 -2.87 -9.83
C LYS A 29 17.71 -1.69 -9.13
N LYS A 30 18.45 -0.59 -8.99
CA LYS A 30 18.02 0.64 -8.28
C LYS A 30 16.66 1.17 -8.74
N GLU A 31 16.35 0.97 -10.01
CA GLU A 31 15.07 1.32 -10.65
C GLU A 31 13.87 0.64 -9.97
N TYR A 32 13.98 -0.65 -9.67
CA TYR A 32 12.92 -1.41 -9.00
C TYR A 32 12.74 -0.98 -7.54
N MET A 33 13.83 -0.57 -6.88
CA MET A 33 13.80 -0.14 -5.48
C MET A 33 13.08 1.20 -5.33
N LEU A 34 13.37 2.14 -6.24
CA LEU A 34 12.67 3.42 -6.34
C LEU A 34 11.19 3.24 -6.70
N ALA A 35 10.87 2.35 -7.64
CA ALA A 35 9.49 2.04 -7.99
C ALA A 35 8.69 1.46 -6.81
N LEU A 36 9.31 0.59 -6.00
CA LEU A 36 8.70 0.03 -4.80
C LEU A 36 8.50 1.09 -3.71
N LEU A 37 9.49 1.95 -3.47
CA LEU A 37 9.35 3.08 -2.53
C LEU A 37 8.21 4.02 -2.95
N PHE A 38 8.12 4.33 -4.24
CA PHE A 38 7.05 5.17 -4.78
C PHE A 38 5.67 4.51 -4.62
N CYS A 39 5.59 3.21 -4.87
CA CYS A 39 4.37 2.42 -4.68
C CYS A 39 3.93 2.43 -3.21
N VAL A 40 4.85 2.22 -2.26
CA VAL A 40 4.59 2.26 -0.81
C VAL A 40 4.14 3.65 -0.35
N MET A 41 4.70 4.73 -0.92
CA MET A 41 4.27 6.10 -0.62
C MET A 41 2.87 6.43 -1.14
N ILE A 42 2.51 5.97 -2.34
CA ILE A 42 1.22 6.28 -2.99
C ILE A 42 0.07 5.39 -2.51
N LEU A 43 0.36 4.14 -2.12
CA LEU A 43 -0.63 3.19 -1.62
C LEU A 43 -1.58 3.79 -0.55
N PRO A 44 -1.08 4.42 0.53
CA PRO A 44 -1.96 4.98 1.57
C PRO A 44 -2.79 6.16 1.05
N SER A 45 -2.26 6.99 0.16
CA SER A 45 -2.98 8.12 -0.43
C SER A 45 -4.14 7.65 -1.31
N LEU A 46 -3.89 6.66 -2.19
CA LEU A 46 -4.94 6.04 -3.00
C LEU A 46 -6.02 5.43 -2.13
N PHE A 47 -5.64 4.80 -1.02
CA PHE A 47 -6.58 4.18 -0.11
C PHE A 47 -7.45 5.18 0.64
N TYR A 48 -6.86 6.30 1.04
CA TYR A 48 -7.57 7.39 1.70
C TYR A 48 -8.57 8.04 0.74
N VAL A 49 -8.16 8.31 -0.50
CA VAL A 49 -9.05 8.82 -1.56
C VAL A 49 -10.16 7.81 -1.87
N TYR A 50 -9.85 6.52 -1.93
CA TYR A 50 -10.86 5.48 -2.14
C TYR A 50 -11.88 5.45 -1.00
N GLN A 51 -11.44 5.52 0.26
CA GLN A 51 -12.34 5.62 1.42
C GLN A 51 -13.21 6.89 1.40
N TRP A 52 -12.67 8.01 0.91
CA TRP A 52 -13.40 9.25 0.73
C TRP A 52 -14.50 9.10 -0.34
N ILE A 53 -14.13 8.66 -1.54
CA ILE A 53 -15.06 8.50 -2.68
C ILE A 53 -16.16 7.50 -2.33
N THR A 54 -15.80 6.36 -1.75
CA THR A 54 -16.75 5.31 -1.38
C THR A 54 -17.61 5.66 -0.17
N ARG A 55 -17.44 6.85 0.45
CA ARG A 55 -18.19 7.29 1.64
C ARG A 55 -18.23 6.22 2.74
N LEU A 56 -17.22 5.36 2.82
CA LEU A 56 -17.11 4.36 3.89
C LEU A 56 -16.95 5.04 5.27
N ILE A 57 -16.67 6.34 5.32
CA ILE A 57 -16.58 7.16 6.54
C ILE A 57 -17.89 7.95 6.82
N LYS A 58 -18.91 7.92 5.93
CA LYS A 58 -20.22 8.46 6.32
C LYS A 58 -20.87 7.51 7.33
N LYS A 59 -20.92 8.02 8.55
CA LYS A 59 -21.68 7.52 9.69
C LYS A 59 -23.00 8.29 9.65
N ASP A 60 -24.01 7.67 9.05
CA ASP A 60 -25.38 7.86 9.53
C ASP A 60 -25.58 6.84 10.67
#